data_AF-A0A1Y1V933-F1
#
_entry.id   AF-A0A1Y1V933-F1
#
_cell.length_a   1.000
_cell.length_b   1.000
_cell.length_c   1.000
_cell.angle_alpha   90.00
_cell.angle_beta   90.00
_cell.angle_gamma   90.00
#
_symmetry.space_group_name_H-M   'P 1'
#
loop_
_entity.id
_entity.type
_entity.pdbx_description
1 polymer ?
#
loop_
_entity_poly.entity_id
_entity_poly.type
_entity_poly.pdbx_seq_one_letter_code
_entity_poly.pdbx_strand_id
1 'polypeptide(L)'
;MDHKNSQKNLKRKLDDDKDNKNYNEEKKGKEEEKQEKDKNNLIIDLYSISGKKRRVNLSKPFFGSCNNVDMYKKISRIGEGTYGIVYSARNKETNEIVALKKIRMEKEKDGLPISSLREIALLKSLQHENIINVKDVVVGGAGLHNIFIVMEYCKQDLAYMMDNLKSHFSFSEIKCIMLQLLRGIQYLHKHFIIHRDLKLSNLLITSKGILKIADFGLAKSCGDPPAPMTPNVVTLWYRSPELLLGEKNYSFAVDMWSVGCIFGELLKHRPIMPGNTEMNQLQKIFELIGVPNPKIWSGFDKLPLARSVRFPAQKFNQLKIEFPHVSDNAIDLLNGLLTYDPQKRFTVNQAIHHKYFKESPWPKPPEQLLEDHQYHSSNNKR
;
A
#
# COMPACT_ATOMS: atom_id res chain seq x y z
N MET A 1 -51.44 -15.12 -77.81
CA MET A 1 -51.79 -14.02 -76.89
C MET A 1 -50.52 -13.54 -76.15
N ASP A 2 -49.36 -13.52 -76.80
CA ASP A 2 -48.08 -13.66 -76.07
C ASP A 2 -47.09 -12.50 -76.20
N HIS A 3 -47.44 -11.42 -76.92
CA HIS A 3 -46.54 -10.25 -77.04
C HIS A 3 -46.78 -9.14 -76.01
N LYS A 4 -47.93 -9.10 -75.32
CA LYS A 4 -48.22 -8.07 -74.30
C LYS A 4 -47.71 -8.40 -72.88
N ASN A 5 -47.41 -9.67 -72.58
CA ASN A 5 -46.90 -10.06 -71.25
C ASN A 5 -45.38 -9.95 -71.10
N SER A 6 -44.61 -9.99 -72.20
CA SER A 6 -43.14 -9.91 -72.12
C SER A 6 -42.63 -8.48 -71.83
N GLN A 7 -43.25 -7.45 -72.41
CA GLN A 7 -42.86 -6.05 -72.16
C GLN A 7 -43.27 -5.55 -70.76
N LYS A 8 -44.34 -6.10 -70.16
CA LYS A 8 -44.78 -5.73 -68.80
C LYS A 8 -43.86 -6.29 -67.71
N ASN A 9 -43.21 -7.43 -67.97
CA ASN A 9 -42.25 -8.06 -67.06
C ASN A 9 -40.85 -7.44 -67.15
N LEU A 10 -40.45 -6.89 -68.31
CA LEU A 10 -39.16 -6.19 -68.44
C LEU A 10 -39.17 -4.81 -67.74
N LYS A 11 -40.31 -4.09 -67.77
CA LYS A 11 -40.45 -2.80 -67.10
C LYS A 11 -40.45 -2.93 -65.57
N ARG A 12 -41.12 -3.95 -65.01
CA ARG A 12 -41.10 -4.24 -63.57
C ARG A 12 -39.71 -4.60 -63.04
N LYS A 13 -38.92 -5.38 -63.79
CA LYS A 13 -37.54 -5.72 -63.39
C LYS A 13 -36.60 -4.52 -63.37
N LEU A 14 -36.77 -3.56 -64.28
CA LEU A 14 -35.93 -2.35 -64.35
C LEU A 14 -36.26 -1.33 -63.26
N ASP A 15 -37.51 -1.28 -62.80
CA ASP A 15 -37.94 -0.43 -61.69
C ASP A 15 -37.50 -1.05 -60.33
N ASP A 16 -37.64 -2.36 -60.16
CA ASP A 16 -37.19 -3.09 -58.96
C ASP A 16 -35.65 -2.99 -58.75
N ASP A 17 -34.85 -3.04 -59.83
CA ASP A 17 -33.38 -2.93 -59.75
C ASP A 17 -32.89 -1.50 -59.43
N LYS A 18 -33.68 -0.47 -59.78
CA LYS A 18 -33.38 0.93 -59.41
C LYS A 18 -33.72 1.21 -57.96
N ASP A 19 -34.85 0.71 -57.48
CA ASP A 19 -35.26 0.85 -56.08
C ASP A 19 -34.32 0.11 -55.13
N ASN A 20 -33.81 -1.07 -55.54
CA ASN A 20 -32.83 -1.83 -54.74
C ASN A 20 -31.44 -1.17 -54.67
N LYS A 21 -31.02 -0.44 -55.73
CA LYS A 21 -29.77 0.33 -55.71
C LYS A 21 -29.88 1.56 -54.80
N ASN A 22 -30.97 2.31 -54.89
CA ASN A 22 -31.24 3.44 -53.99
C ASN A 22 -31.36 3.00 -52.52
N TYR A 23 -32.00 1.86 -52.24
CA TYR A 23 -32.10 1.32 -50.88
C TYR A 23 -30.73 0.92 -50.29
N ASN A 24 -29.83 0.39 -51.11
CA ASN A 24 -28.49 0.00 -50.67
C ASN A 24 -27.55 1.19 -50.51
N GLU A 25 -27.66 2.22 -51.35
CA GLU A 25 -26.90 3.48 -51.20
C GLU A 25 -27.37 4.28 -49.98
N GLU A 26 -28.69 4.35 -49.71
CA GLU A 26 -29.21 4.95 -48.49
C GLU A 26 -28.81 4.19 -47.22
N LYS A 27 -28.76 2.85 -47.26
CA LYS A 27 -28.27 2.05 -46.12
C LYS A 27 -26.78 2.26 -45.88
N LYS A 28 -25.97 2.35 -46.94
CA LYS A 28 -24.54 2.67 -46.84
C LYS A 28 -24.32 4.06 -46.26
N GLY A 29 -25.03 5.08 -46.75
CA GLY A 29 -24.97 6.43 -46.19
C GLY A 29 -25.43 6.50 -44.73
N LYS A 30 -26.48 5.75 -44.35
CA LYS A 30 -26.95 5.64 -42.96
C LYS A 30 -25.97 4.88 -42.06
N GLU A 31 -25.25 3.88 -42.56
CA GLU A 31 -24.20 3.16 -41.81
C GLU A 31 -22.91 3.97 -41.66
N GLU A 32 -22.52 4.71 -42.70
CA GLU A 32 -21.38 5.65 -42.67
C GLU A 32 -21.69 6.84 -41.73
N GLU A 33 -22.89 7.42 -41.78
CA GLU A 33 -23.33 8.44 -40.81
C GLU A 33 -23.42 7.88 -39.37
N LYS A 34 -23.77 6.60 -39.19
CA LYS A 34 -23.79 5.96 -37.86
C LYS A 34 -22.38 5.74 -37.32
N GLN A 35 -21.46 5.28 -38.16
CA GLN A 35 -20.04 5.13 -37.82
C GLN A 35 -19.36 6.49 -37.56
N GLU A 36 -19.77 7.55 -38.26
CA GLU A 36 -19.26 8.91 -38.07
C GLU A 36 -19.88 9.59 -36.83
N LYS A 37 -21.16 9.34 -36.53
CA LYS A 37 -21.80 9.71 -35.25
C LYS A 37 -21.20 8.97 -34.06
N ASP A 38 -20.89 7.69 -34.18
CA ASP A 38 -20.22 6.91 -33.12
C ASP A 38 -18.76 7.35 -32.91
N LYS A 39 -18.05 7.78 -33.96
CA LYS A 39 -16.73 8.43 -33.85
C LYS A 39 -16.79 9.81 -33.21
N ASN A 40 -17.83 10.60 -33.51
CA ASN A 40 -18.04 11.92 -32.89
C ASN A 40 -18.49 11.83 -31.42
N ASN A 41 -19.17 10.76 -31.02
CA ASN A 41 -19.52 10.47 -29.62
C ASN A 41 -18.31 10.16 -28.72
N LEU A 42 -17.13 9.95 -29.29
CA LEU A 42 -15.89 9.68 -28.55
C LEU A 42 -15.05 10.94 -28.32
N ILE A 43 -15.50 12.11 -28.78
CA ILE A 43 -14.80 13.37 -28.57
C ILE A 43 -15.50 14.15 -27.44
N ILE A 44 -14.84 14.27 -26.30
CA ILE A 44 -15.35 15.01 -25.14
C ILE A 44 -14.50 16.24 -24.86
N ASP A 45 -15.14 17.32 -24.42
CA ASP A 45 -14.46 18.51 -23.94
C ASP A 45 -14.27 18.40 -22.41
N LEU A 46 -13.04 18.20 -21.96
CA LEU A 46 -12.65 18.20 -20.54
C LEU A 46 -12.03 19.55 -20.17
N TYR A 47 -12.27 20.01 -18.95
CA TYR A 47 -11.61 21.19 -18.41
C TYR A 47 -10.52 20.76 -17.44
N SER A 48 -9.31 21.27 -17.63
CA SER A 48 -8.27 21.11 -16.61
C SER A 48 -8.65 21.85 -15.32
N ILE A 49 -7.99 21.50 -14.22
CA ILE A 49 -8.16 22.18 -12.91
C ILE A 49 -7.89 23.70 -13.00
N SER A 50 -7.11 24.14 -14.00
CA SER A 50 -6.87 25.56 -14.30
C SER A 50 -7.97 26.24 -15.14
N GLY A 51 -9.08 25.55 -15.41
CA GLY A 51 -10.17 26.04 -16.27
C GLY A 51 -9.91 25.94 -17.77
N LYS A 52 -8.72 25.49 -18.19
CA LYS A 52 -8.40 25.36 -19.62
C LYS A 52 -9.17 24.19 -20.25
N LYS A 53 -10.03 24.51 -21.22
CA LYS A 53 -10.77 23.54 -22.04
C LYS A 53 -9.82 22.74 -22.93
N ARG A 54 -10.01 21.42 -22.98
CA ARG A 54 -9.28 20.49 -23.85
C ARG A 54 -10.24 19.49 -24.46
N ARG A 55 -10.15 19.35 -25.77
CA ARG A 55 -10.89 18.35 -26.54
C ARG A 55 -10.10 17.04 -26.54
N VAL A 56 -10.70 15.97 -26.03
CA VAL A 56 -10.08 14.65 -25.86
C VAL A 56 -10.83 13.64 -26.71
N ASN A 57 -10.09 12.91 -27.54
CA ASN A 57 -10.62 11.78 -28.28
C ASN A 57 -10.43 10.51 -27.45
N LEU A 58 -11.52 9.92 -26.96
CA LEU A 58 -11.54 8.69 -26.17
C LEU A 58 -11.05 7.46 -26.95
N SER A 59 -11.09 7.50 -28.29
CA SER A 59 -10.52 6.44 -29.14
C SER A 59 -8.99 6.52 -29.30
N LYS A 60 -8.40 7.67 -28.96
CA LYS A 60 -6.94 7.90 -28.93
C LYS A 60 -6.59 8.63 -27.62
N PRO A 61 -6.65 7.92 -26.49
CA PRO A 61 -6.47 8.55 -25.19
C PRO A 61 -5.09 9.19 -25.09
N PHE A 62 -5.07 10.44 -24.63
CA PHE A 62 -3.86 11.29 -24.61
C PHE A 62 -2.70 10.71 -23.78
N PHE A 63 -3.01 9.90 -22.76
CA PHE A 63 -2.04 9.23 -21.88
C PHE A 63 -2.09 7.69 -21.95
N GLY A 64 -2.77 7.12 -22.96
CA GLY A 64 -3.02 5.68 -23.03
C GLY A 64 -4.27 5.22 -22.27
N SER A 65 -4.57 3.92 -22.32
CA SER A 65 -5.71 3.29 -21.63
C SER A 65 -5.22 2.36 -20.53
N CYS A 66 -5.91 2.36 -19.37
CA CYS A 66 -5.71 1.33 -18.36
C CYS A 66 -6.26 -0.01 -18.86
N ASN A 67 -5.64 -1.12 -18.44
CA ASN A 67 -6.13 -2.46 -18.71
C ASN A 67 -7.45 -2.74 -17.98
N ASN A 68 -8.27 -3.64 -18.52
CA ASN A 68 -9.54 -4.00 -17.91
C ASN A 68 -9.34 -5.02 -16.78
N VAL A 69 -10.00 -4.83 -15.63
CA VAL A 69 -9.99 -5.79 -14.52
C VAL A 69 -10.46 -7.20 -14.92
N ASP A 70 -11.25 -7.32 -16.00
CA ASP A 70 -11.72 -8.59 -16.54
C ASP A 70 -10.59 -9.50 -17.03
N MET A 71 -9.37 -8.96 -17.24
CA MET A 71 -8.17 -9.76 -17.49
C MET A 71 -7.74 -10.59 -16.27
N TYR A 72 -8.30 -10.32 -15.08
CA TYR A 72 -7.95 -10.98 -13.83
C TYR A 72 -9.14 -11.76 -13.27
N LYS A 73 -8.99 -13.07 -13.13
CA LYS A 73 -9.97 -13.91 -12.44
C LYS A 73 -9.74 -13.84 -10.94
N LYS A 74 -10.62 -13.17 -10.20
CA LYS A 74 -10.59 -13.15 -8.72
C LYS A 74 -10.73 -14.57 -8.16
N ILE A 75 -9.90 -14.91 -7.19
CA ILE A 75 -9.86 -16.24 -6.56
C ILE A 75 -10.46 -16.14 -5.15
N SER A 76 -9.84 -15.36 -4.27
CA SER A 76 -10.29 -15.22 -2.89
C SER A 76 -10.08 -13.80 -2.37
N ARG A 77 -10.86 -13.42 -1.36
CA ARG A 77 -10.63 -12.20 -0.60
C ARG A 77 -9.53 -12.49 0.44
N ILE A 78 -8.46 -11.70 0.43
CA ILE A 78 -7.27 -11.93 1.29
C ILE A 78 -7.03 -10.83 2.31
N GLY A 79 -7.72 -9.69 2.20
CA GLY A 79 -7.60 -8.62 3.19
C GLY A 79 -8.71 -7.58 3.11
N GLU A 80 -8.99 -6.94 4.24
CA GLU A 80 -9.84 -5.76 4.36
C GLU A 80 -9.16 -4.79 5.32
N GLY A 81 -8.84 -3.58 4.83
CA GLY A 81 -8.24 -2.53 5.63
C GLY A 81 -8.90 -1.18 5.39
N THR A 82 -8.38 -0.15 6.05
CA THR A 82 -8.84 1.24 5.94
C THR A 82 -8.89 1.71 4.48
N TYR A 83 -7.91 1.29 3.68
CA TYR A 83 -7.71 1.72 2.29
C TYR A 83 -8.42 0.85 1.24
N GLY A 84 -9.13 -0.22 1.64
CA GLY A 84 -9.92 -1.03 0.71
C GLY A 84 -9.87 -2.52 0.93
N ILE A 85 -10.45 -3.23 -0.04
CA ILE A 85 -10.53 -4.70 -0.05
C ILE A 85 -9.44 -5.23 -0.98
N VAL A 86 -8.72 -6.26 -0.53
CA VAL A 86 -7.68 -6.94 -1.30
C VAL A 86 -8.16 -8.34 -1.70
N TYR A 87 -8.02 -8.66 -2.97
CA TYR A 87 -8.32 -9.99 -3.53
C TYR A 87 -7.05 -10.64 -4.07
N SER A 88 -6.89 -11.94 -3.90
CA SER A 88 -6.02 -12.72 -4.77
C SER A 88 -6.71 -12.92 -6.12
N ALA A 89 -5.97 -12.82 -7.21
CA ALA A 89 -6.50 -13.04 -8.55
C ALA A 89 -5.46 -13.70 -9.45
N ARG A 90 -5.92 -14.35 -10.52
CA ARG A 90 -5.08 -14.91 -11.57
C ARG A 90 -5.19 -14.05 -12.82
N ASN A 91 -4.05 -13.57 -13.33
CA ASN A 91 -3.99 -13.00 -14.67
C ASN A 91 -4.33 -14.10 -15.70
N LYS A 92 -5.35 -13.87 -16.53
CA LYS A 92 -5.86 -14.87 -17.49
C LYS A 92 -4.89 -15.17 -18.63
N GLU A 93 -4.00 -14.24 -18.97
CA GLU A 93 -3.03 -14.42 -20.06
C GLU A 93 -1.77 -15.12 -19.55
N THR A 94 -1.20 -14.63 -18.45
CA THR A 94 0.08 -15.14 -17.93
C THR A 94 -0.06 -16.28 -16.93
N ASN A 95 -1.29 -16.57 -16.47
CA ASN A 95 -1.60 -17.44 -15.34
C ASN A 95 -0.95 -17.03 -14.00
N GLU A 96 -0.33 -15.85 -13.93
CA GLU A 96 0.32 -15.35 -12.73
C GLU A 96 -0.69 -15.00 -11.62
N ILE A 97 -0.37 -15.35 -10.37
CA ILE A 97 -1.14 -14.92 -9.20
C ILE A 97 -0.70 -13.52 -8.76
N VAL A 98 -1.67 -12.63 -8.58
CA VAL A 98 -1.49 -11.23 -8.20
C VAL A 98 -2.41 -10.86 -7.03
N ALA A 99 -2.11 -9.75 -6.37
CA ALA A 99 -3.02 -9.11 -5.42
C ALA A 99 -3.71 -7.90 -6.10
N LEU A 100 -5.03 -7.83 -6.00
CA LEU A 100 -5.85 -6.71 -6.48
C LEU A 100 -6.37 -5.92 -5.27
N LYS A 101 -5.80 -4.73 -5.03
CA LYS A 101 -6.30 -3.80 -4.02
C LYS A 101 -7.32 -2.86 -4.64
N LYS A 102 -8.59 -2.99 -4.25
CA LYS A 102 -9.66 -2.09 -4.71
C LYS A 102 -9.48 -0.73 -4.04
N ILE A 103 -9.40 0.33 -4.84
CA ILE A 103 -9.35 1.71 -4.33
C ILE A 103 -10.76 2.08 -3.84
N ARG A 104 -10.86 2.54 -2.59
CA ARG A 104 -12.11 3.14 -2.08
C ARG A 104 -12.23 4.55 -2.64
N MET A 105 -13.28 4.77 -3.43
CA MET A 105 -13.70 6.11 -3.81
C MET A 105 -14.62 6.61 -2.71
N GLU A 106 -14.24 7.67 -1.99
CA GLU A 106 -15.20 8.43 -1.20
C GLU A 106 -16.24 9.03 -2.15
N LYS A 107 -17.41 9.45 -1.65
CA LYS A 107 -18.50 10.03 -2.46
C LYS A 107 -18.13 11.42 -2.99
N GLU A 108 -17.03 11.51 -3.74
CA GLU A 108 -16.61 12.72 -4.40
C GLU A 108 -17.32 12.84 -5.74
N LYS A 109 -17.92 14.02 -5.99
CA LYS A 109 -18.60 14.35 -7.24
C LYS A 109 -17.60 14.53 -8.40
N ASP A 110 -16.32 14.69 -8.09
CA ASP A 110 -15.26 15.11 -9.03
C ASP A 110 -14.29 13.99 -9.44
N GLY A 111 -14.61 12.72 -9.14
CA GLY A 111 -13.82 11.56 -9.57
C GLY A 111 -12.73 11.14 -8.57
N LEU A 112 -11.55 10.75 -9.07
CA LEU A 112 -10.41 10.36 -8.23
C LEU A 112 -9.69 11.61 -7.69
N PRO A 113 -9.37 11.69 -6.39
CA PRO A 113 -8.52 12.74 -5.85
C PRO A 113 -7.17 12.79 -6.55
N ILE A 114 -6.68 14.00 -6.85
CA ILE A 114 -5.34 14.23 -7.43
C ILE A 114 -4.24 13.65 -6.53
N SER A 115 -4.45 13.72 -5.21
CA SER A 115 -3.56 13.11 -4.21
C SER A 115 -3.43 11.61 -4.41
N SER A 116 -4.53 10.88 -4.63
CA SER A 116 -4.52 9.45 -4.89
C SER A 116 -3.80 9.10 -6.19
N LEU A 117 -3.95 9.91 -7.24
CA LEU A 117 -3.21 9.72 -8.49
C LEU A 117 -1.69 9.90 -8.31
N ARG A 118 -1.27 10.90 -7.52
CA ARG A 118 0.15 11.11 -7.18
C ARG A 118 0.71 9.94 -6.38
N GLU A 119 -0.06 9.43 -5.42
CA GLU A 119 0.32 8.27 -4.61
C GLU A 119 0.50 7.02 -5.49
N ILE A 120 -0.46 6.73 -6.38
CA ILE A 120 -0.35 5.64 -7.35
C ILE A 120 0.88 5.80 -8.25
N ALA A 121 1.12 7.00 -8.77
CA ALA A 121 2.26 7.28 -9.62
C ALA A 121 3.60 7.09 -8.89
N LEU A 122 3.68 7.54 -7.63
CA LEU A 122 4.83 7.31 -6.76
C LEU A 122 5.03 5.81 -6.53
N LEU A 123 3.97 5.09 -6.15
CA LEU A 123 4.04 3.66 -5.91
C LEU A 123 4.49 2.86 -7.12
N LYS A 124 4.04 3.25 -8.33
CA LYS A 124 4.49 2.65 -9.59
C LYS A 124 5.96 2.94 -9.92
N SER A 125 6.54 4.01 -9.37
CA SER A 125 7.96 4.33 -9.60
C SER A 125 8.90 3.66 -8.60
N LEU A 126 8.38 3.10 -7.50
CA LEU A 126 9.21 2.38 -6.52
C LEU A 126 9.55 0.98 -7.03
N GLN A 127 10.85 0.70 -7.13
CA GLN A 127 11.36 -0.62 -7.52
C GLN A 127 12.48 -1.03 -6.58
N HIS A 128 12.16 -1.94 -5.66
CA HIS A 128 13.12 -2.48 -4.71
C HIS A 128 12.67 -3.87 -4.24
N GLU A 129 13.63 -4.75 -3.95
CA GLU A 129 13.34 -6.12 -3.51
C GLU A 129 12.41 -6.15 -2.29
N ASN A 130 12.63 -5.26 -1.32
CA ASN A 130 11.86 -5.21 -0.08
C ASN A 130 10.67 -4.22 -0.07
N ILE A 131 10.24 -3.73 -1.24
CA ILE A 131 9.05 -2.88 -1.39
C ILE A 131 8.04 -3.62 -2.27
N ILE A 132 6.75 -3.56 -1.92
CA ILE A 132 5.72 -4.18 -2.74
C ILE A 132 5.69 -3.57 -4.14
N ASN A 133 5.82 -4.40 -5.16
CA ASN A 133 5.82 -3.95 -6.54
C ASN A 133 4.38 -3.72 -7.03
N VAL A 134 4.09 -2.49 -7.45
CA VAL A 134 2.85 -2.15 -8.15
C VAL A 134 3.06 -2.36 -9.65
N LYS A 135 2.43 -3.41 -10.16
CA LYS A 135 2.57 -3.83 -11.57
C LYS A 135 1.74 -2.96 -12.49
N ASP A 136 0.48 -2.74 -12.13
CA ASP A 136 -0.45 -1.99 -12.98
C ASP A 136 -1.64 -1.41 -12.20
N VAL A 137 -2.44 -0.61 -12.89
CA VAL A 137 -3.73 -0.12 -12.41
C VAL A 137 -4.80 -0.48 -13.42
N VAL A 138 -5.80 -1.24 -12.99
CA VAL A 138 -6.85 -1.78 -13.84
C VAL A 138 -8.20 -1.22 -13.45
N VAL A 139 -9.08 -1.06 -14.44
CA VAL A 139 -10.41 -0.46 -14.26
C VAL A 139 -11.47 -1.41 -14.81
N GLY A 140 -12.62 -1.53 -14.13
CA GLY A 140 -13.70 -2.44 -14.53
C GLY A 140 -15.05 -1.77 -14.76
N GLY A 141 -15.67 -2.02 -15.91
CA GLY A 141 -16.99 -1.48 -16.26
C GLY A 141 -16.99 0.03 -16.54
N ALA A 142 -18.17 0.59 -16.80
CA ALA A 142 -18.33 1.99 -17.23
C ALA A 142 -18.20 3.04 -16.10
N GLY A 143 -17.93 2.62 -14.85
CA GLY A 143 -17.92 3.50 -13.67
C GLY A 143 -16.58 3.54 -12.94
N LEU A 144 -16.23 4.71 -12.40
CA LEU A 144 -14.99 4.97 -11.63
C LEU A 144 -14.91 4.19 -10.29
N HIS A 145 -15.94 3.44 -9.90
CA HIS A 145 -15.98 2.70 -8.63
C HIS A 145 -15.23 1.37 -8.61
N ASN A 146 -14.56 1.01 -9.71
CA ASN A 146 -13.93 -0.29 -9.92
C ASN A 146 -12.47 -0.14 -10.37
N ILE A 147 -11.71 0.72 -9.68
CA ILE A 147 -10.27 0.85 -9.88
C ILE A 147 -9.55 -0.10 -8.92
N PHE A 148 -8.61 -0.86 -9.45
CA PHE A 148 -7.80 -1.80 -8.68
C PHE A 148 -6.31 -1.55 -8.97
N ILE A 149 -5.52 -1.55 -7.90
CA ILE A 149 -4.06 -1.60 -8.01
C ILE A 149 -3.66 -3.07 -8.07
N VAL A 150 -2.95 -3.45 -9.14
CA VAL A 150 -2.39 -4.78 -9.35
C VAL A 150 -1.00 -4.83 -8.74
N MET A 151 -0.80 -5.70 -7.77
CA MET A 151 0.46 -5.86 -7.03
C MET A 151 0.97 -7.28 -7.15
N GLU A 152 2.26 -7.48 -6.88
CA GLU A 152 2.77 -8.83 -6.63
C GLU A 152 2.02 -9.51 -5.46
N TYR A 153 1.84 -10.82 -5.57
CA TYR A 153 1.17 -11.59 -4.53
C TYR A 153 2.17 -12.02 -3.45
N CYS A 154 1.85 -11.70 -2.20
CA CYS A 154 2.56 -12.21 -1.02
C CYS A 154 1.72 -13.27 -0.32
N LYS A 155 2.39 -14.25 0.30
CA LYS A 155 1.73 -15.41 0.89
C LYS A 155 1.02 -15.03 2.18
N GLN A 156 1.67 -14.24 3.03
CA GLN A 156 1.14 -13.87 4.34
C GLN A 156 1.76 -12.57 4.86
N ASP A 157 1.10 -11.89 5.80
CA ASP A 157 1.68 -10.79 6.58
C ASP A 157 2.31 -11.26 7.90
N LEU A 158 3.24 -10.47 8.45
CA LEU A 158 3.93 -10.85 9.69
C LEU A 158 3.01 -10.87 10.91
N ALA A 159 1.92 -10.09 10.94
CA ALA A 159 1.01 -10.12 12.08
C ALA A 159 0.28 -11.48 12.14
N TYR A 160 -0.25 -11.94 11.01
CA TYR A 160 -0.84 -13.28 10.93
C TYR A 160 0.19 -14.37 11.28
N MET A 161 1.44 -14.24 10.82
CA MET A 161 2.48 -15.21 11.18
C MET A 161 2.67 -15.24 12.70
N MET A 162 2.83 -14.08 13.34
CA MET A 162 2.99 -14.02 14.80
C MET A 162 1.81 -14.69 15.53
N ASP A 163 0.58 -14.58 15.04
CA ASP A 163 -0.58 -15.19 15.69
C ASP A 163 -0.74 -16.71 15.42
N ASN A 164 -0.15 -17.25 14.34
CA ASN A 164 -0.46 -18.61 13.84
C ASN A 164 0.75 -19.54 13.70
N LEU A 165 1.97 -19.07 13.95
CA LEU A 165 3.16 -19.92 13.93
C LEU A 165 3.16 -20.88 15.13
N LYS A 166 3.53 -22.14 14.89
CA LYS A 166 3.65 -23.16 15.95
C LYS A 166 4.77 -22.85 16.95
N SER A 167 5.76 -22.10 16.51
CA SER A 167 6.93 -21.70 17.29
C SER A 167 7.32 -20.27 16.94
N HIS A 168 7.80 -19.54 17.93
CA HIS A 168 8.29 -18.17 17.73
C HIS A 168 9.42 -18.11 16.69
N PHE A 169 9.58 -16.96 16.04
CA PHE A 169 10.74 -16.73 15.19
C PHE A 169 12.03 -16.88 16.00
N SER A 170 12.97 -17.63 15.46
CA SER A 170 14.34 -17.71 15.99
C SER A 170 15.07 -16.38 15.81
N PHE A 171 16.11 -16.12 16.61
CA PHE A 171 16.91 -14.89 16.47
C PHE A 171 17.51 -14.72 15.07
N SER A 172 17.88 -15.80 14.38
CA SER A 172 18.36 -15.75 13.00
C SER A 172 17.29 -15.31 12.00
N GLU A 173 16.04 -15.72 12.21
CA GLU A 173 14.89 -15.31 11.39
C GLU A 173 14.54 -13.85 11.65
N ILE A 174 14.54 -13.42 12.91
CA ILE A 174 14.33 -12.01 13.29
C ILE A 174 15.41 -11.14 12.63
N LYS A 175 16.68 -11.52 12.68
CA LYS A 175 17.77 -10.79 12.00
C LYS A 175 17.55 -10.72 10.49
N CYS A 176 17.10 -11.80 9.85
CA CYS A 176 16.76 -11.82 8.43
C CYS A 176 15.63 -10.83 8.10
N ILE A 177 14.51 -10.90 8.84
CA ILE A 177 13.36 -10.00 8.69
C ILE A 177 13.79 -8.54 8.87
N MET A 178 14.54 -8.25 9.93
CA MET A 178 14.99 -6.90 10.26
C MET A 178 15.94 -6.32 9.20
N LEU A 179 16.87 -7.11 8.66
CA LEU A 179 17.75 -6.65 7.58
C LEU A 179 16.97 -6.32 6.31
N GLN A 180 16.02 -7.17 5.93
CA GLN A 180 15.15 -6.91 4.78
C GLN A 180 14.28 -5.66 4.98
N LEU A 181 13.72 -5.48 6.17
CA LEU A 181 12.97 -4.27 6.54
C LEU A 181 13.86 -3.03 6.44
N LEU A 182 15.05 -3.05 7.05
CA LEU A 182 15.97 -1.91 7.04
C LEU A 182 16.45 -1.56 5.61
N ARG A 183 16.65 -2.54 4.73
CA ARG A 183 16.95 -2.29 3.30
C ARG A 183 15.80 -1.59 2.60
N GLY A 184 14.56 -2.02 2.82
CA GLY A 184 13.37 -1.36 2.30
C GLY A 184 13.25 0.09 2.81
N ILE A 185 13.43 0.31 4.11
CA ILE A 185 13.41 1.67 4.70
C ILE A 185 14.54 2.54 4.16
N GLN A 186 15.74 1.99 3.97
CA GLN A 186 16.86 2.72 3.39
C GLN A 186 16.54 3.20 1.97
N TYR A 187 15.92 2.34 1.16
CA TYR A 187 15.44 2.71 -0.17
C TYR A 187 14.41 3.85 -0.09
N LEU A 188 13.40 3.76 0.78
CA LEU A 188 12.37 4.80 0.90
C LEU A 188 12.95 6.14 1.35
N HIS A 189 13.79 6.13 2.39
CA HIS A 189 14.41 7.35 2.93
C HIS A 189 15.34 8.01 1.91
N LYS A 190 16.07 7.23 1.09
CA LYS A 190 16.88 7.74 -0.03
C LYS A 190 16.04 8.43 -1.10
N HIS A 191 14.78 8.02 -1.28
CA HIS A 191 13.82 8.64 -2.20
C HIS A 191 12.95 9.72 -1.51
N PHE A 192 13.32 10.16 -0.30
CA PHE A 192 12.60 11.16 0.49
C PHE A 192 11.15 10.78 0.84
N ILE A 193 10.87 9.48 0.98
CA ILE A 193 9.56 8.94 1.32
C ILE A 193 9.57 8.51 2.79
N ILE A 194 8.56 8.94 3.53
CA ILE A 194 8.29 8.48 4.91
C ILE A 194 7.06 7.58 4.86
N HIS A 195 7.15 6.37 5.42
CA HIS A 195 6.06 5.38 5.36
C HIS A 195 4.90 5.74 6.31
N ARG A 196 5.21 6.12 7.56
CA ARG A 196 4.28 6.59 8.61
C ARG A 196 3.28 5.58 9.18
N ASP A 197 3.09 4.43 8.56
CA ASP A 197 2.22 3.35 9.06
C ASP A 197 2.94 1.99 9.09
N LEU A 198 4.19 1.95 9.55
CA LEU A 198 4.89 0.66 9.69
C LEU A 198 4.32 -0.12 10.86
N LYS A 199 3.88 -1.35 10.57
CA LYS A 199 3.34 -2.32 11.52
C LYS A 199 3.42 -3.71 10.91
N LEU A 200 3.31 -4.76 11.72
CA LEU A 200 3.47 -6.14 11.24
C LEU A 200 2.51 -6.53 10.11
N SER A 201 1.26 -6.04 10.13
CA SER A 201 0.28 -6.35 9.07
C SER A 201 0.56 -5.64 7.73
N ASN A 202 1.48 -4.65 7.72
CA ASN A 202 1.96 -3.99 6.52
C ASN A 202 3.30 -4.58 6.03
N LEU A 203 3.82 -5.60 6.70
CA LEU A 203 5.02 -6.33 6.29
C LEU A 203 4.61 -7.70 5.76
N LEU A 204 4.69 -7.86 4.45
CA LEU A 204 4.26 -9.09 3.77
C LEU A 204 5.47 -9.97 3.47
N ILE A 205 5.27 -11.29 3.47
CA ILE A 205 6.29 -12.28 3.13
C ILE A 205 5.84 -13.05 1.87
N THR A 206 6.71 -13.10 0.88
CA THR A 206 6.52 -13.91 -0.34
C THR A 206 6.74 -15.39 -0.05
N SER A 207 6.38 -16.29 -0.98
CA SER A 207 6.66 -17.73 -0.84
C SER A 207 8.15 -18.07 -0.78
N LYS A 208 9.03 -17.14 -1.17
CA LYS A 208 10.49 -17.26 -1.13
C LYS A 208 11.11 -16.64 0.13
N GLY A 209 10.30 -16.23 1.10
CA GLY A 209 10.76 -15.58 2.34
C GLY A 209 11.29 -14.15 2.16
N ILE A 210 11.04 -13.54 0.99
CA ILE A 210 11.33 -12.12 0.76
C ILE A 210 10.26 -11.27 1.43
N LEU A 211 10.69 -10.35 2.28
CA LEU A 211 9.84 -9.34 2.93
C LEU A 211 9.54 -8.20 1.98
N LYS A 212 8.28 -7.77 1.94
CA LYS A 212 7.75 -6.66 1.15
C LYS A 212 7.03 -5.68 2.08
N ILE A 213 7.56 -4.45 2.16
CA ILE A 213 6.85 -3.34 2.81
C ILE A 213 5.69 -2.94 1.92
N ALA A 214 4.48 -2.93 2.49
CA ALA A 214 3.24 -2.64 1.79
C ALA A 214 2.42 -1.56 2.51
N ASP A 215 1.34 -1.15 1.86
CA ASP A 215 0.36 -0.18 2.34
C ASP A 215 0.91 1.24 2.60
N PHE A 216 1.24 1.90 1.50
CA PHE A 216 1.66 3.30 1.45
C PHE A 216 0.50 4.30 1.51
N GLY A 217 -0.68 3.88 2.00
CA GLY A 217 -1.88 4.73 2.09
C GLY A 217 -1.71 5.97 2.97
N LEU A 218 -0.66 6.01 3.79
CA LEU A 218 -0.21 7.19 4.53
C LEU A 218 1.20 7.64 4.13
N ALA A 219 1.83 7.08 3.11
CA ALA A 219 3.16 7.53 2.71
C ALA A 219 3.08 8.91 2.07
N LYS A 220 4.07 9.76 2.37
CA LYS A 220 4.19 11.10 1.78
C LYS A 220 5.64 11.45 1.51
N SER A 221 5.85 12.34 0.55
CA SER A 221 7.13 13.00 0.35
C SER A 221 7.44 13.89 1.54
N CYS A 222 8.72 13.98 1.91
CA CYS A 222 9.18 14.89 2.96
C CYS A 222 8.75 16.34 2.64
N GLY A 223 7.99 16.99 3.53
CA GLY A 223 7.53 18.37 3.38
C GLY A 223 6.04 18.57 3.07
N ASP A 224 5.28 17.51 2.79
CA ASP A 224 3.83 17.63 2.59
C ASP A 224 3.08 17.83 3.93
N PRO A 225 2.09 18.76 4.01
CA PRO A 225 1.32 18.98 5.22
C PRO A 225 0.56 17.71 5.65
N PRO A 226 0.45 17.42 6.97
CA PRO A 226 -0.31 16.27 7.44
C PRO A 226 -1.77 16.33 7.00
N ALA A 227 -2.29 15.19 6.55
CA ALA A 227 -3.73 15.01 6.59
C ALA A 227 -4.12 14.77 8.05
N PRO A 228 -5.22 15.35 8.55
CA PRO A 228 -5.73 15.05 9.88
C PRO A 228 -5.98 13.53 9.98
N MET A 229 -5.37 12.87 10.95
CA MET A 229 -5.61 11.45 11.20
C MET A 229 -6.95 11.30 11.93
N THR A 230 -7.80 10.40 11.45
CA THR A 230 -8.99 9.98 12.21
C THR A 230 -8.55 9.16 13.43
N PRO A 231 -8.86 9.58 14.67
CA PRO A 231 -8.28 8.99 15.89
C PRO A 231 -8.61 7.50 16.13
N ASN A 232 -9.65 6.96 15.49
CA ASN A 232 -10.28 5.70 15.92
C ASN A 232 -10.01 4.48 15.01
N VAL A 233 -9.17 4.59 13.97
CA VAL A 233 -9.01 3.51 12.96
C VAL A 233 -7.54 3.12 12.72
N VAL A 234 -6.59 3.62 13.51
CA VAL A 234 -5.16 3.37 13.30
C VAL A 234 -4.52 2.75 14.56
N THR A 235 -3.77 1.66 14.37
CA THR A 235 -3.00 1.01 15.43
C THR A 235 -1.96 1.98 16.01
N LEU A 236 -2.10 2.34 17.28
CA LEU A 236 -1.22 3.32 17.97
C LEU A 236 0.13 2.73 18.39
N TRP A 237 0.27 1.40 18.40
CA TRP A 237 1.37 0.68 19.05
C TRP A 237 2.76 0.99 18.49
N TYR A 238 2.81 1.46 17.23
CA TYR A 238 4.03 1.79 16.49
C TYR A 238 4.24 3.30 16.32
N ARG A 239 3.37 4.13 16.90
CA ARG A 239 3.44 5.59 16.79
C ARG A 239 4.51 6.15 17.72
N SER A 240 5.34 7.05 17.20
CA SER A 240 6.44 7.66 17.93
C SER A 240 5.98 8.71 18.95
N PRO A 241 6.76 8.99 20.01
CA PRO A 241 6.36 9.92 21.06
C PRO A 241 6.19 11.35 20.54
N GLU A 242 7.00 11.81 19.58
CA GLU A 242 6.83 13.14 18.99
C GLU A 242 5.49 13.30 18.26
N LEU A 243 5.01 12.25 17.59
CA LEU A 243 3.70 12.24 16.96
C LEU A 243 2.58 12.31 18.00
N LEU A 244 2.68 11.51 19.06
CA LEU A 244 1.72 11.50 20.17
C LEU A 244 1.70 12.82 20.94
N LEU A 245 2.81 13.56 20.94
CA LEU A 245 2.95 14.87 21.57
C LEU A 245 2.59 16.04 20.64
N GLY A 246 2.11 15.76 19.43
CA GLY A 246 1.55 16.75 18.51
C GLY A 246 2.58 17.44 17.61
N GLU A 247 3.78 16.88 17.45
CA GLU A 247 4.74 17.37 16.46
C GLU A 247 4.14 17.27 15.05
N LYS A 248 4.25 18.35 14.28
CA LYS A 248 3.73 18.44 12.91
C LYS A 248 4.83 18.23 11.88
N ASN A 249 6.09 18.48 12.26
CA ASN A 249 7.24 18.31 11.40
C ASN A 249 7.77 16.88 11.53
N TYR A 250 7.31 16.02 10.63
CA TYR A 250 7.76 14.63 10.58
C TYR A 250 9.15 14.54 9.98
N SER A 251 9.94 13.60 10.49
CA SER A 251 11.23 13.22 9.94
C SER A 251 11.27 11.73 9.68
N PHE A 252 12.31 11.25 8.99
CA PHE A 252 12.57 9.82 8.82
C PHE A 252 12.63 9.03 10.14
N ALA A 253 12.88 9.71 11.27
CA ALA A 253 12.95 9.09 12.59
C ALA A 253 11.62 8.46 13.04
N VAL A 254 10.46 8.90 12.52
CA VAL A 254 9.16 8.31 12.89
C VAL A 254 9.08 6.84 12.44
N ASP A 255 9.57 6.54 11.23
CA ASP A 255 9.62 5.17 10.72
C ASP A 255 10.61 4.33 11.54
N MET A 256 11.75 4.92 11.93
CA MET A 256 12.76 4.22 12.74
C MET A 256 12.25 3.84 14.13
N TRP A 257 11.36 4.64 14.72
CA TRP A 257 10.66 4.28 15.95
C TRP A 257 9.76 3.06 15.73
N SER A 258 8.94 3.07 14.67
CA SER A 258 8.08 1.94 14.32
C SER A 258 8.88 0.66 14.06
N VAL A 259 10.04 0.77 13.40
CA VAL A 259 11.01 -0.34 13.24
C VAL A 259 11.49 -0.86 14.59
N GLY A 260 11.75 0.01 15.57
CA GLY A 260 12.05 -0.38 16.95
C GLY A 260 10.91 -1.15 17.63
N CYS A 261 9.67 -0.67 17.48
CA CYS A 261 8.49 -1.38 17.98
C CYS A 261 8.34 -2.77 17.35
N ILE A 262 8.48 -2.87 16.03
CA ILE A 262 8.44 -4.14 15.29
C ILE A 262 9.55 -5.08 15.78
N PHE A 263 10.78 -4.58 15.94
CA PHE A 263 11.90 -5.39 16.41
C PHE A 263 11.64 -5.95 17.81
N GLY A 264 11.21 -5.09 18.75
CA GLY A 264 10.87 -5.53 20.10
C GLY A 264 9.70 -6.52 20.13
N GLU A 265 8.69 -6.34 19.27
CA GLU A 265 7.56 -7.25 19.16
C GLU A 265 7.97 -8.62 18.62
N LEU A 266 8.84 -8.67 17.60
CA LEU A 266 9.41 -9.91 17.08
C LEU A 266 10.21 -10.65 18.17
N LEU A 267 11.02 -9.93 18.96
CA LEU A 267 11.79 -10.50 20.06
C LEU A 267 10.91 -11.01 21.22
N LYS A 268 9.82 -10.29 21.53
CA LYS A 268 8.94 -10.59 22.67
C LYS A 268 7.79 -11.54 22.32
N HIS A 269 7.54 -11.73 21.03
CA HIS A 269 6.38 -12.41 20.47
C HIS A 269 5.02 -11.80 20.87
N ARG A 270 5.01 -10.53 21.27
CA ARG A 270 3.80 -9.77 21.59
C ARG A 270 4.10 -8.28 21.51
N PRO A 271 3.10 -7.44 21.24
CA PRO A 271 3.27 -6.00 21.22
C PRO A 271 3.95 -5.48 22.49
N ILE A 272 4.95 -4.62 22.33
CA ILE A 272 5.75 -4.13 23.47
C ILE A 272 5.09 -2.94 24.19
N MET A 273 4.26 -2.17 23.47
CA MET A 273 3.55 -0.99 23.99
C MET A 273 2.14 -0.92 23.40
N PRO A 274 1.21 -1.84 23.78
CA PRO A 274 -0.13 -1.90 23.20
C PRO A 274 -1.09 -0.91 23.87
N GLY A 275 -0.95 0.38 23.56
CA GLY A 275 -1.85 1.42 24.05
C GLY A 275 -3.19 1.46 23.29
N ASN A 276 -4.27 1.79 23.99
CA ASN A 276 -5.62 1.89 23.42
C ASN A 276 -6.09 3.33 23.15
N THR A 277 -5.36 4.32 23.66
CA THR A 277 -5.56 5.76 23.45
C THR A 277 -4.19 6.42 23.33
N GLU A 278 -4.08 7.63 22.77
CA GLU A 278 -2.79 8.32 22.63
C GLU A 278 -2.10 8.54 23.99
N MET A 279 -2.89 8.89 25.01
CA MET A 279 -2.39 9.05 26.37
C MET A 279 -1.94 7.72 26.98
N ASN A 280 -2.71 6.64 26.79
CA ASN A 280 -2.31 5.32 27.27
C ASN A 280 -1.07 4.79 26.51
N GLN A 281 -0.94 5.10 25.22
CA GLN A 281 0.26 4.77 24.44
C GLN A 281 1.49 5.47 25.03
N LEU A 282 1.40 6.76 25.35
CA LEU A 282 2.48 7.48 26.03
C LEU A 282 2.82 6.86 27.39
N GLN A 283 1.82 6.48 28.18
CA GLN A 283 2.05 5.77 29.45
C GLN A 283 2.82 4.46 29.25
N LYS A 284 2.44 3.66 28.26
CA LYS A 284 3.14 2.40 27.91
C LYS A 284 4.59 2.65 27.49
N ILE A 285 4.84 3.74 26.76
CA ILE A 285 6.21 4.17 26.40
C ILE A 285 7.00 4.51 27.67
N PHE A 286 6.43 5.29 28.59
CA PHE A 286 7.10 5.67 29.83
C PHE A 286 7.37 4.47 30.74
N GLU A 287 6.43 3.54 30.84
CA GLU A 287 6.60 2.27 31.56
C GLU A 287 7.83 1.50 31.05
N LEU A 288 8.01 1.42 29.72
CA LEU A 288 9.06 0.62 29.10
C LEU A 288 10.44 1.29 29.12
N ILE A 289 10.55 2.55 28.70
CA ILE A 289 11.86 3.22 28.47
C ILE A 289 12.11 4.40 29.43
N GLY A 290 11.21 4.65 30.39
CA GLY A 290 11.31 5.74 31.35
C GLY A 290 10.81 7.07 30.81
N VAL A 291 10.44 8.00 31.70
CA VAL A 291 9.98 9.35 31.34
C VAL A 291 11.13 10.19 30.78
N PRO A 292 10.95 10.89 29.63
CA PRO A 292 11.99 11.77 29.10
C PRO A 292 12.22 12.95 30.03
N ASN A 293 13.45 13.45 30.05
CA ASN A 293 13.83 14.68 30.73
C ASN A 293 14.67 15.55 29.78
N PRO A 294 14.95 16.83 30.11
CA PRO A 294 15.66 17.73 29.21
C PRO A 294 17.05 17.27 28.76
N LYS A 295 17.70 16.34 29.49
CA LYS A 295 18.97 15.74 29.08
C LYS A 295 18.77 14.66 28.01
N ILE A 296 17.70 13.87 28.14
CA ILE A 296 17.33 12.80 27.21
C ILE A 296 16.78 13.39 25.91
N TRP A 297 15.83 14.32 26.03
CA TRP A 297 15.18 14.96 24.90
C TRP A 297 15.08 16.46 25.16
N SER A 298 15.98 17.23 24.54
CA SER A 298 15.98 18.68 24.69
C SER A 298 14.78 19.28 23.95
N GLY A 299 14.00 20.13 24.63
CA GLY A 299 12.84 20.80 24.03
C GLY A 299 11.55 19.96 23.98
N PHE A 300 11.50 18.78 24.61
CA PHE A 300 10.26 17.98 24.67
C PHE A 300 9.10 18.76 25.33
N ASP A 301 9.41 19.67 26.25
CA ASP A 301 8.48 20.55 26.96
C ASP A 301 7.81 21.60 26.07
N LYS A 302 8.38 21.84 24.88
CA LYS A 302 7.87 22.78 23.88
C LYS A 302 6.86 22.13 22.93
N LEU A 303 6.71 20.82 22.97
CA LEU A 303 5.78 20.11 22.09
C LEU A 303 4.32 20.46 22.47
N PRO A 304 3.40 20.58 21.49
CA PRO A 304 2.06 21.10 21.72
C PRO A 304 1.28 20.42 22.85
N LEU A 305 1.42 19.10 22.98
CA LEU A 305 0.68 18.31 23.97
C LEU A 305 1.50 17.93 25.20
N ALA A 306 2.78 18.33 25.30
CA ALA A 306 3.65 17.93 26.41
C ALA A 306 3.14 18.37 27.78
N ARG A 307 2.53 19.56 27.86
CA ARG A 307 1.96 20.10 29.12
C ARG A 307 0.69 19.38 29.57
N SER A 308 0.01 18.69 28.67
CA SER A 308 -1.23 17.96 28.94
C SER A 308 -0.97 16.55 29.47
N VAL A 309 0.28 16.08 29.42
CA VAL A 309 0.67 14.73 29.82
C VAL A 309 1.01 14.71 31.31
N ARG A 310 0.34 13.84 32.07
CA ARG A 310 0.76 13.48 33.44
C ARG A 310 1.83 12.40 33.37
N PHE A 311 3.05 12.75 33.77
CA PHE A 311 4.18 11.84 33.77
C PHE A 311 4.19 10.93 35.01
N PRO A 312 4.32 9.61 34.85
CA PRO A 312 4.43 8.68 35.98
C PRO A 312 5.79 8.79 36.67
N ALA A 313 5.92 8.22 37.87
CA ALA A 313 7.19 8.12 38.60
C ALA A 313 8.11 7.00 38.06
N GLN A 314 8.14 6.79 36.74
CA GLN A 314 9.00 5.80 36.08
C GLN A 314 10.21 6.49 35.45
N LYS A 315 11.36 6.42 36.12
CA LYS A 315 12.56 7.18 35.71
C LYS A 315 13.54 6.39 34.86
N PHE A 316 13.45 5.07 34.86
CA PHE A 316 14.49 4.20 34.33
C PHE A 316 14.01 3.40 33.13
N ASN A 317 14.95 3.12 32.23
CA ASN A 317 14.75 2.26 31.08
C ASN A 317 14.71 0.79 31.53
N GLN A 318 13.63 0.07 31.18
CA GLN A 318 13.38 -1.30 31.59
C GLN A 318 13.65 -2.32 30.48
N LEU A 319 14.18 -1.94 29.32
CA LEU A 319 14.39 -2.88 28.19
C LEU A 319 15.22 -4.11 28.59
N LYS A 320 16.30 -3.96 29.36
CA LYS A 320 17.10 -5.12 29.79
C LYS A 320 16.33 -6.07 30.72
N ILE A 321 15.37 -5.55 31.50
CA ILE A 321 14.51 -6.35 32.38
C ILE A 321 13.40 -7.04 31.56
N GLU A 322 12.80 -6.31 30.62
CA GLU A 322 11.70 -6.79 29.78
C GLU A 322 12.15 -7.83 28.72
N PHE A 323 13.44 -7.87 28.41
CA PHE A 323 14.04 -8.74 27.41
C PHE A 323 15.25 -9.52 28.01
N PRO A 324 15.03 -10.39 29.02
CA PRO A 324 16.12 -11.02 29.78
C PRO A 324 16.94 -12.05 28.97
N HIS A 325 16.37 -12.60 27.90
CA HIS A 325 16.99 -13.63 27.07
C HIS A 325 17.57 -13.09 25.76
N VAL A 326 17.64 -11.76 25.62
CA VAL A 326 18.10 -11.08 24.42
C VAL A 326 19.54 -10.59 24.63
N SER A 327 20.37 -10.64 23.58
CA SER A 327 21.77 -10.21 23.67
C SER A 327 21.91 -8.71 23.97
N ASP A 328 23.01 -8.31 24.61
CA ASP A 328 23.29 -6.90 24.86
C ASP A 328 23.32 -6.06 23.56
N ASN A 329 23.75 -6.66 22.43
CA ASN A 329 23.75 -5.99 21.14
C ASN A 329 22.34 -5.79 20.55
N ALA A 330 21.40 -6.69 20.80
CA ALA A 330 20.00 -6.46 20.45
C ALA A 330 19.37 -5.38 21.32
N ILE A 331 19.66 -5.37 22.63
CA ILE A 331 19.19 -4.32 23.54
C ILE A 331 19.75 -2.95 23.14
N ASP A 332 21.03 -2.89 22.75
CA ASP A 332 21.68 -1.67 22.25
C ASP A 332 21.03 -1.15 20.95
N LEU A 333 20.75 -2.05 20.00
CA LEU A 333 20.01 -1.70 18.78
C LEU A 333 18.61 -1.17 19.11
N LEU A 334 17.89 -1.84 20.01
CA LEU A 334 16.54 -1.46 20.42
C LEU A 334 16.52 -0.10 21.12
N ASN A 335 17.51 0.19 21.97
CA ASN A 335 17.72 1.51 22.58
C ASN A 335 17.93 2.60 21.53
N GLY A 336 18.80 2.34 20.53
CA GLY A 336 19.05 3.29 19.46
C GLY A 336 17.80 3.59 18.61
N LEU A 337 16.98 2.57 18.32
CA LEU A 337 15.72 2.71 17.58
C LEU A 337 14.62 3.40 18.41
N LEU A 338 14.54 3.13 19.72
CA LEU A 338 13.55 3.69 20.64
C LEU A 338 14.06 4.92 21.41
N THR A 339 15.05 5.62 20.87
CA THR A 339 15.54 6.88 21.45
C THR A 339 14.48 7.97 21.31
N TYR A 340 14.16 8.66 22.41
CA TYR A 340 13.15 9.72 22.44
C TYR A 340 13.42 10.84 21.44
N ASP A 341 14.59 11.47 21.54
CA ASP A 341 14.97 12.59 20.70
C ASP A 341 15.10 12.14 19.24
N PRO A 342 14.22 12.60 18.32
CA PRO A 342 14.25 12.17 16.93
C PRO A 342 15.58 12.47 16.23
N GLN A 343 16.34 13.47 16.68
CA GLN A 343 17.64 13.83 16.10
C GLN A 343 18.77 12.89 16.53
N LYS A 344 18.60 12.22 17.68
CA LYS A 344 19.58 11.25 18.22
C LYS A 344 19.20 9.80 17.94
N ARG A 345 17.94 9.56 17.56
CA ARG A 345 17.43 8.24 17.17
C ARG A 345 18.21 7.69 16.00
N PHE A 346 18.47 6.39 16.02
CA PHE A 346 19.22 5.74 14.96
C PHE A 346 18.56 5.97 13.60
N THR A 347 19.35 6.48 12.67
CA THR A 347 19.04 6.47 11.24
C THR A 347 19.10 5.03 10.72
N VAL A 348 18.46 4.80 9.57
CA VAL A 348 18.51 3.49 8.90
C VAL A 348 19.95 3.02 8.61
N ASN A 349 20.86 3.95 8.27
CA ASN A 349 22.26 3.63 8.01
C ASN A 349 23.01 3.18 9.27
N GLN A 350 22.69 3.75 10.43
CA GLN A 350 23.26 3.30 11.70
C GLN A 350 22.71 1.93 12.09
N ALA A 351 21.39 1.74 11.95
CA ALA A 351 20.73 0.49 12.32
C ALA A 351 21.19 -0.70 11.45
N ILE A 352 21.22 -0.56 10.12
CA ILE A 352 21.53 -1.68 9.21
C ILE A 352 22.97 -2.22 9.37
N HIS A 353 23.91 -1.38 9.81
CA HIS A 353 25.31 -1.77 10.04
C HIS A 353 25.61 -2.16 11.49
N HIS A 354 24.59 -2.20 12.35
CA HIS A 354 24.74 -2.46 13.77
C HIS A 354 25.36 -3.84 14.05
N LYS A 355 26.17 -3.92 15.12
CA LYS A 355 26.86 -5.14 15.58
C LYS A 355 25.92 -6.33 15.86
N TYR A 356 24.65 -6.07 16.18
CA TYR A 356 23.62 -7.11 16.34
C TYR A 356 23.50 -8.03 15.11
N PHE A 357 23.66 -7.49 13.90
CA PHE A 357 23.58 -8.29 12.67
C PHE A 357 24.86 -9.06 12.36
N LYS A 358 25.92 -8.84 13.14
CA LYS A 358 27.26 -9.45 12.98
C LYS A 358 27.62 -10.42 14.10
N GLU A 359 26.74 -10.63 15.08
CA GLU A 359 26.93 -11.62 16.13
C GLU A 359 26.14 -12.91 15.85
N SER A 360 26.56 -14.00 16.48
CA SER A 360 25.83 -15.27 16.46
C SER A 360 24.49 -15.16 17.23
N PRO A 361 23.41 -15.83 16.79
CA PRO A 361 23.34 -16.58 15.54
C PRO A 361 23.20 -15.64 14.34
N TRP A 362 23.80 -16.00 13.21
CA TRP A 362 23.80 -15.18 11.99
C TRP A 362 22.40 -15.09 11.36
N PRO A 363 22.08 -14.03 10.58
CA PRO A 363 20.82 -13.96 9.85
C PRO A 363 20.66 -15.17 8.93
N LYS A 364 19.48 -15.81 8.95
CA LYS A 364 19.15 -16.86 7.98
C LYS A 364 19.04 -16.25 6.57
N PRO A 365 19.39 -17.01 5.50
CA PRO A 365 19.00 -16.66 4.14
C PRO A 365 17.47 -16.51 4.02
N PRO A 366 16.96 -15.55 3.22
CA PRO A 366 15.51 -15.36 3.06
C PRO A 366 14.77 -16.63 2.62
N GLU A 367 15.38 -17.46 1.76
CA GLU A 367 14.77 -18.67 1.21
C GLU A 367 14.41 -19.68 2.31
N GLN A 368 15.16 -19.65 3.42
CA GLN A 368 14.99 -20.54 4.58
C GLN A 368 14.04 -19.98 5.64
N LEU A 369 13.52 -18.75 5.47
CA LEU A 369 12.68 -18.08 6.47
C LEU A 369 11.35 -18.83 6.72
N LEU A 370 10.87 -19.59 5.73
CA LEU A 370 9.58 -20.29 5.80
C LEU A 370 9.70 -21.81 5.92
N GLU A 371 10.91 -22.37 5.89
CA GLU A 371 11.12 -23.83 5.88
C GLU A 371 10.65 -24.50 7.19
N ASP A 372 10.90 -23.84 8.32
CA ASP A 372 10.56 -24.35 9.65
C ASP A 372 9.10 -24.10 10.05
N HIS A 373 8.38 -23.28 9.27
CA HIS A 373 7.08 -22.74 9.63
C HIS A 373 5.96 -23.39 8.80
N GLN A 374 5.48 -24.55 9.26
CA GLN A 374 4.24 -25.13 8.73
C GLN A 374 3.03 -24.34 9.22
N TYR A 375 2.39 -23.59 8.31
CA TYR A 375 1.12 -22.92 8.57
C TYR A 375 0.03 -23.95 8.87
N HIS A 376 -0.87 -23.64 9.81
CA HIS A 376 -2.18 -24.27 9.83
C HIS A 376 -2.88 -23.86 8.52
N SER A 377 -2.90 -24.75 7.53
CA SER A 377 -3.88 -24.66 6.46
C SER A 377 -5.23 -24.91 7.10
N SER A 378 -5.92 -23.83 7.48
CA SER A 378 -7.31 -23.84 7.91
C SER A 378 -8.20 -24.15 6.70
N ASN A 379 -8.06 -25.35 6.14
CA ASN A 379 -9.16 -26.02 5.46
C ASN A 379 -10.14 -26.45 6.53
N ASN A 380 -10.93 -25.50 7.03
CA ASN A 380 -12.22 -25.73 7.64
C ASN A 380 -12.85 -24.38 7.97
N LYS A 381 -13.70 -23.92 7.06
CA LYS A 381 -15.04 -23.43 7.41
C LYS A 381 -15.94 -23.73 6.23
N ARG A 382 -16.84 -24.68 6.48
CA ARG A 382 -18.00 -25.03 5.67
C ARG A 382 -18.92 -23.82 5.49
#